data_AF-A0A0A2MU90-F1
#
_entry.id   AF-A0A0A2MU90-F1
#
_cell.length_a   1.000
_cell.length_b   1.000
_cell.length_c   1.000
_cell.angle_alpha   90.00
_cell.angle_beta   90.00
_cell.angle_gamma   90.00
#
_symmetry.space_group_name_H-M   'P 1'
#
loop_
_entity.id
_entity.type
_entity.pdbx_description
1 polymer ?
#
loop_
_entity_poly.entity_id
_entity_poly.type
_entity_poly.pdbx_seq_one_letter_code
_entity_poly.pdbx_strand_id
1 'polypeptide(L)'
;MEAIENIKDVFSIFHDGGIEGWEGDDKLLTLTIGCTYLAERINPQFNVFYVELTGVEKLELHPWTLPVIDNTPALTRPEDIFKGDIEITSCEVVNEVSCYIFISARR
;
A
#
# COMPACT_ATOMS: atom_id res chain seq x y z
N MET A 1 -8.20 17.31 -5.93
CA MET A 1 -9.38 16.41 -5.86
C MET A 1 -9.14 15.13 -6.66
N GLU A 2 -8.83 15.20 -7.96
CA GLU A 2 -8.64 14.00 -8.81
C GLU A 2 -7.47 13.09 -8.38
N ALA A 3 -6.33 13.65 -7.95
CA ALA A 3 -5.15 12.85 -7.64
C ALA A 3 -5.33 11.84 -6.49
N ILE A 4 -5.98 12.22 -5.38
CA ILE A 4 -6.15 11.34 -4.21
C ILE A 4 -7.23 10.28 -4.45
N GLU A 5 -8.28 10.61 -5.20
CA GLU A 5 -9.28 9.62 -5.64
C GLU A 5 -8.65 8.64 -6.63
N ASN A 6 -7.76 9.08 -7.53
CA ASN A 6 -7.02 8.17 -8.41
C ASN A 6 -6.16 7.19 -7.60
N ILE A 7 -5.51 7.64 -6.51
CA ILE A 7 -4.75 6.75 -5.62
C ILE A 7 -5.68 5.69 -5.02
N LYS A 8 -6.83 6.11 -4.48
CA LYS A 8 -7.84 5.19 -3.95
C LYS A 8 -8.33 4.21 -4.99
N ASP A 9 -8.63 4.65 -6.21
CA ASP A 9 -9.11 3.79 -7.29
C ASP A 9 -8.05 2.74 -7.66
N VAL A 10 -6.78 3.15 -7.76
CA VAL A 10 -5.65 2.24 -8.03
C VAL A 10 -5.54 1.18 -6.93
N PHE A 11 -5.50 1.57 -5.66
CA PHE A 11 -5.38 0.59 -4.55
C PHE A 11 -6.66 -0.25 -4.37
N SER A 12 -7.83 0.26 -4.76
CA SER A 12 -9.07 -0.50 -4.77
C SER A 12 -9.09 -1.58 -5.85
N ILE A 13 -8.42 -1.37 -6.99
CA ILE A 13 -8.21 -2.42 -8.00
C ILE A 13 -7.38 -3.57 -7.42
N PHE A 14 -6.43 -3.26 -6.54
CA PHE A 14 -5.52 -4.22 -5.93
C PHE A 14 -6.00 -4.80 -4.58
N HIS A 15 -7.29 -4.73 -4.24
CA HIS A 15 -7.86 -5.20 -2.96
C HIS A 15 -7.69 -6.70 -2.65
N ASP A 16 -7.23 -7.50 -3.61
CA ASP A 16 -6.87 -8.91 -3.44
C ASP A 16 -5.36 -9.16 -3.69
N GLY A 17 -4.59 -8.08 -3.88
CA GLY A 17 -3.15 -8.10 -4.12
C GLY A 17 -2.35 -7.87 -2.85
N GLY A 18 -1.03 -8.06 -2.95
CA GLY A 18 -0.10 -7.77 -1.87
C GLY A 18 1.07 -6.90 -2.29
N ILE A 19 1.63 -6.14 -1.34
CA ILE A 19 2.89 -5.42 -1.55
C ILE A 19 4.03 -6.41 -1.31
N GLU A 20 4.67 -6.85 -2.39
CA GLU A 20 5.74 -7.87 -2.38
C GLU A 20 7.15 -7.26 -2.29
N GLY A 21 7.27 -5.97 -2.55
CA GLY A 21 8.54 -5.26 -2.50
C GLY A 21 8.38 -3.76 -2.61
N TRP A 22 9.44 -3.05 -2.25
CA TRP A 22 9.52 -1.61 -2.38
C TRP A 22 10.95 -1.19 -2.72
N GLU A 23 11.09 -0.09 -3.46
CA GLU A 23 12.37 0.54 -3.79
C GLU A 23 12.20 2.08 -3.77
N GLY A 24 13.30 2.80 -3.60
CA GLY A 24 13.33 4.26 -3.68
C GLY A 24 13.27 4.99 -2.33
N ASP A 25 12.72 6.20 -2.32
CA ASP A 25 12.69 7.14 -1.19
C ASP A 25 11.36 7.93 -1.09
N ASP A 26 11.33 8.97 -0.26
CA ASP A 26 10.17 9.85 -0.05
C ASP A 26 9.78 10.66 -1.30
N LYS A 27 10.71 10.87 -2.24
CA LYS A 27 10.43 11.57 -3.50
C LYS A 27 9.85 10.64 -4.55
N LEU A 28 10.33 9.40 -4.60
CA LEU A 28 9.87 8.36 -5.51
C LEU A 28 9.91 7.02 -4.80
N LEU A 29 8.74 6.53 -4.38
CA LEU A 29 8.54 5.22 -3.78
C LEU A 29 7.89 4.30 -4.82
N THR A 30 8.60 3.26 -5.22
CA THR A 30 8.08 2.24 -6.13
C THR A 30 7.65 1.02 -5.32
N LEU A 31 6.39 0.62 -5.45
CA LEU A 31 5.83 -0.58 -4.82
C LEU A 31 5.64 -1.66 -5.88
N THR A 32 6.13 -2.86 -5.59
CA THR A 32 5.84 -4.07 -6.37
C THR A 32 4.58 -4.70 -5.82
N ILE A 33 3.51 -4.73 -6.62
CA ILE A 33 2.22 -5.28 -6.24
C ILE A 33 2.03 -6.65 -6.87
N GLY A 34 2.01 -7.69 -6.04
CA GLY A 34 1.64 -9.04 -6.40
C GLY A 34 0.14 -9.15 -6.63
N CYS A 35 -0.28 -9.27 -7.88
CA CYS A 35 -1.67 -9.56 -8.25
C CYS A 35 -1.70 -10.35 -9.56
N THR A 36 -1.19 -11.58 -9.53
CA THR A 36 -0.92 -12.40 -10.72
C THR A 36 -2.13 -12.56 -11.63
N TYR A 37 -3.31 -12.83 -11.06
CA TYR A 37 -4.54 -12.98 -11.85
C TYR A 37 -4.89 -11.73 -12.68
N LEU A 38 -4.70 -10.52 -12.12
CA LEU A 38 -4.92 -9.28 -12.88
C LEU A 38 -3.80 -9.03 -13.88
N ALA A 39 -2.55 -9.35 -13.53
CA ALA A 39 -1.41 -9.17 -14.41
C ALA A 39 -1.51 -10.07 -15.65
N GLU A 40 -1.84 -11.34 -15.47
CA GLU A 40 -2.02 -12.33 -16.55
C GLU A 40 -3.16 -11.97 -17.51
N ARG A 41 -4.19 -11.27 -17.02
CA ARG A 41 -5.29 -10.75 -17.84
C ARG A 41 -4.86 -9.67 -18.83
N ILE A 42 -3.80 -8.93 -18.51
CA ILE A 42 -3.20 -7.94 -19.42
C ILE A 42 -2.22 -8.64 -20.36
N ASN A 43 -1.35 -9.48 -19.82
CA ASN A 43 -0.42 -10.29 -20.57
C ASN A 43 -0.07 -11.56 -19.76
N PRO A 44 -0.20 -12.77 -20.32
CA PRO A 44 0.10 -14.04 -19.63
C PRO A 44 1.53 -14.18 -19.10
N GLN A 45 2.46 -13.32 -19.52
CA GLN A 45 3.85 -13.32 -19.04
C GLN A 45 4.07 -12.37 -17.85
N PHE A 46 3.07 -11.58 -17.46
CA PHE A 46 3.17 -10.64 -16.34
C PHE A 46 2.68 -11.28 -15.06
N ASN A 47 3.42 -11.03 -13.97
CA ASN A 47 3.14 -11.61 -12.65
C ASN A 47 2.84 -10.54 -11.59
N VAL A 48 3.24 -9.29 -11.81
CA VAL A 48 3.19 -8.18 -10.85
C VAL A 48 2.85 -6.86 -11.54
N PHE A 49 2.44 -5.88 -10.74
CA PHE A 49 2.33 -4.48 -11.12
C PHE A 49 3.38 -3.65 -10.39
N TYR A 50 3.70 -2.49 -10.95
CA TYR A 50 4.53 -1.49 -10.29
C TYR A 50 3.68 -0.23 -10.07
N VAL A 51 3.64 0.25 -8.84
CA VAL A 51 2.98 1.50 -8.46
C VAL A 51 4.05 2.48 -8.03
N GLU A 52 4.11 3.63 -8.71
CA GLU A 52 5.04 4.70 -8.37
C GLU A 52 4.29 5.80 -7.62
N LEU A 53 4.72 6.07 -6.39
CA LEU A 53 4.22 7.15 -5.56
C LEU A 53 5.26 8.26 -5.53
N THR A 54 4.89 9.45 -6.02
CA THR A 54 5.79 10.60 -6.10
C THR A 54 5.42 11.67 -5.08
N GLY A 55 6.42 12.25 -4.41
CA GLY A 55 6.21 13.34 -3.45
C GLY A 55 5.45 12.89 -2.20
N VAL A 56 5.84 11.76 -1.63
CA VAL A 56 5.23 11.21 -0.42
C VAL A 56 5.71 12.02 0.79
N GLU A 57 4.88 12.95 1.25
CA GLU A 57 5.22 13.76 2.44
C GLU A 57 5.20 12.95 3.74
N LYS A 58 4.36 11.91 3.79
CA LYS A 58 4.14 11.13 5.00
C LYS A 58 3.75 9.68 4.67
N LEU A 59 4.51 8.73 5.18
CA LEU A 59 4.25 7.29 5.10
C LEU A 59 4.30 6.68 6.49
N GLU A 60 3.19 6.06 6.93
CA GLU A 60 3.07 5.45 8.25
C GLU A 60 2.27 4.16 8.19
N LEU A 61 2.70 3.15 8.93
CA LEU A 61 1.90 1.98 9.23
C LEU A 61 1.44 2.02 10.68
N HIS A 62 0.13 1.90 10.87
CA HIS A 62 -0.52 1.81 12.18
C HIS A 62 -0.96 0.35 12.39
N PRO A 63 -0.20 -0.46 13.16
CA PRO A 63 -0.61 -1.83 13.44
C PRO A 63 -1.94 -1.81 14.20
N TRP A 64 -2.89 -2.66 13.82
CA TRP A 64 -4.12 -2.81 14.58
C TRP A 64 -3.79 -3.42 15.94
N THR A 65 -3.72 -2.60 16.99
CA THR A 65 -3.51 -3.08 18.34
C THR A 65 -4.84 -3.21 19.08
N LEU A 66 -4.98 -4.28 19.85
CA LEU A 66 -6.10 -4.46 20.77
C LEU A 66 -6.25 -3.20 21.63
N PRO A 67 -7.47 -2.81 22.02
CA PRO A 67 -7.77 -1.57 22.78
C PRO A 67 -7.08 -1.46 24.16
N VAL A 68 -6.26 -2.44 24.54
CA VAL A 68 -5.50 -2.47 25.79
C VAL A 68 -4.10 -1.84 25.64
N ILE A 69 -3.62 -1.61 24.41
CA ILE A 69 -2.28 -1.05 24.13
C ILE A 69 -2.44 0.16 23.21
N ASP A 70 -2.92 1.27 23.78
CA ASP A 70 -3.21 2.54 23.09
C ASP A 70 -1.94 3.37 22.75
N ASN A 71 -0.76 2.74 22.78
CA ASN A 71 0.55 3.40 22.65
C ASN A 71 1.48 2.69 21.66
N THR A 72 0.96 1.85 20.76
CA THR A 72 1.83 1.22 19.75
C THR A 72 2.26 2.28 18.75
N PRO A 73 3.56 2.61 18.67
CA PRO A 73 4.02 3.66 17.78
C PRO A 73 3.81 3.22 16.33
N ALA A 74 3.42 4.16 15.48
CA ALA A 74 3.40 3.94 14.05
C ALA A 74 4.81 3.61 13.54
N LEU A 75 4.92 2.70 12.58
CA LEU A 75 6.16 2.49 11.85
C LEU A 75 6.23 3.58 10.78
N THR A 76 7.35 4.30 10.72
CA THR A 76 7.54 5.45 9.82
C THR A 76 8.62 5.23 8.77
N ARG A 77 9.41 4.16 8.92
CA ARG A 77 10.49 3.81 7.99
C ARG A 77 9.98 2.75 7.00
N PRO A 78 10.14 2.94 5.68
CA PRO A 78 9.71 1.96 4.68
C PRO A 78 10.23 0.54 4.97
N GLU A 79 11.50 0.41 5.40
CA GLU A 79 12.09 -0.89 5.75
C GLU A 79 11.40 -1.60 6.92
N ASP A 80 10.78 -0.85 7.83
CA ASP A 80 10.02 -1.40 8.95
C ASP A 80 8.56 -1.66 8.55
N ILE A 81 7.98 -0.76 7.75
CA ILE A 81 6.60 -0.87 7.23
C ILE A 81 6.46 -2.12 6.35
N PHE A 82 7.31 -2.27 5.34
CA PHE A 82 7.22 -3.32 4.32
C PHE A 82 8.02 -4.59 4.67
N LYS A 83 8.36 -4.77 5.95
CA LYS A 83 9.07 -5.97 6.42
C LYS A 83 8.19 -7.22 6.42
N GLY A 84 6.88 -7.04 6.59
CA GLY A 84 5.91 -8.12 6.62
C GLY A 84 5.21 -8.34 5.28
N ASP A 85 4.57 -9.49 5.14
CA ASP A 85 3.70 -9.77 3.99
C ASP A 85 2.39 -8.99 4.14
N ILE A 86 2.26 -7.94 3.34
CA ILE A 86 1.15 -6.98 3.37
C ILE A 86 0.18 -7.30 2.25
N GLU A 87 -1.05 -7.66 2.59
CA GLU A 87 -2.18 -7.70 1.66
C GLU A 87 -2.93 -6.38 1.68
N ILE A 88 -3.22 -5.83 0.50
CA ILE A 88 -4.09 -4.67 0.36
C ILE A 88 -5.53 -5.16 0.46
N THR A 89 -6.38 -4.47 1.23
CA THR A 89 -7.80 -4.85 1.39
C THR A 89 -8.74 -3.74 0.93
N SER A 90 -8.43 -2.49 1.23
CA SER A 90 -9.20 -1.34 0.76
C SER A 90 -8.36 -0.07 0.86
N CYS A 91 -8.85 0.99 0.21
CA CYS A 91 -8.29 2.31 0.36
C CYS A 91 -9.42 3.33 0.59
N GLU A 92 -9.23 4.22 1.57
CA GLU A 92 -10.19 5.28 1.87
C GLU A 92 -9.50 6.64 1.86
N VAL A 93 -10.15 7.61 1.20
CA VAL A 93 -9.72 9.01 1.24
C VAL A 93 -10.22 9.62 2.55
N VAL A 94 -9.28 10.17 3.32
CA VAL A 94 -9.58 10.81 4.62
C VAL A 94 -9.87 12.29 4.41
N ASN A 95 -9.07 12.92 3.57
CA ASN A 95 -9.15 14.33 3.22
C ASN A 95 -8.50 14.57 1.84
N GLU A 96 -8.42 15.82 1.40
CA GLU A 96 -7.92 16.16 0.06
C GLU A 96 -6.45 15.79 -0.20
N VAL A 97 -5.68 15.45 0.84
CA VAL A 97 -4.23 15.20 0.78
C VAL A 97 -3.80 13.86 1.40
N SER A 98 -4.75 13.01 1.85
CA SER A 98 -4.40 11.78 2.57
C SER A 98 -5.38 10.65 2.28
N CYS A 99 -4.84 9.45 2.09
CA CYS A 99 -5.57 8.20 1.99
C CYS A 99 -5.02 7.17 2.97
N TYR A 100 -5.89 6.32 3.51
CA TYR A 100 -5.49 5.14 4.27
C TYR A 100 -5.63 3.91 3.38
N ILE A 101 -4.57 3.10 3.36
CA ILE A 101 -4.59 1.78 2.74
C ILE A 101 -4.75 0.79 3.89
N PHE A 102 -5.89 0.12 3.93
CA PHE A 102 -6.14 -0.92 4.92
C PHE A 102 -5.50 -2.19 4.44
N ILE A 103 -4.80 -2.84 5.36
CA ILE A 103 -4.00 -4.02 5.05
C ILE A 103 -4.23 -5.15 6.04
N SER A 104 -4.06 -6.38 5.58
CA SER A 104 -3.94 -7.57 6.43
C SER A 104 -2.53 -8.14 6.37
N ALA A 105 -2.07 -8.70 7.49
CA ALA A 105 -0.88 -9.53 7.50
C ALA A 105 -1.26 -10.95 7.04
N ARG A 106 -0.59 -11.47 6.02
CA ARG A 106 -0.68 -12.91 5.70
C ARG A 106 -0.10 -13.72 6.85
N ARG A 107 -0.80 -14.80 7.23
CA ARG A 107 -0.36 -15.74 8.27
C ARG A 107 0.62 -16.78 7.71
#